data_AF-A0A938RKD7-F1
#
_entry.id   AF-A0A938RKD7-F1
#
_cell.length_a   1.000
_cell.length_b   1.000
_cell.length_c   1.000
_cell.angle_alpha   90.00
_cell.angle_beta   90.00
_cell.angle_gamma   90.00
#
_symmetry.space_group_name_H-M   'P 1'
#
loop_
_entity.id
_entity.type
_entity.pdbx_description
1 polymer ?
#
loop_
_entity_poly.entity_id
_entity_poly.type
_entity_poly.pdbx_seq_one_letter_code
_entity_poly.pdbx_strand_id
1 'polypeptide(L)'
;MTTGSQVIATLAPRVSRIRDHIDLTRPGVLVGVLLTAPPAFCLGAASRPAIATVLGVLLGIALVGAGSSALNAWWERDADARMERTRWRPLPSGRLTASRALGFGIATSTLGLLALAVAGGGLAAAIGAATLAHYLLVYTVWLKPRSAWNTFVGALSGSTAPLIADASVDGRLGIWGLTLAAIVFLWQLPHVYAITLYRRDEYAAALFRMLPAAVGDTRTRRLMLAFALLLIPVTLLPYAGGVLGAGYAAVAMIGGVAFCASIVAAMRAREDAADRRVFLVSLLYLSSLFGAMMLEIGAREAGVGMRDALPHVNGALNAAIAALLIAAFVAIRHGRRGLHRRLMLSAVSLGTVFVALYVVQTALLGHQRFPGDDWVRTLFLVVLSTHTALAVAVVPLVARALQLALRGRFAEHRRIVRFAYPIWIYVALTGLFIYWMNNFVRPGA
;
A
#
# COMPACT_ATOMS: atom_id res chain seq x y z
N MET A 1 -0.16 3.45 60.84
CA MET A 1 -0.17 4.62 59.94
C MET A 1 0.73 4.32 58.76
N THR A 2 0.17 3.74 57.70
CA THR A 2 0.84 3.43 56.44
C THR A 2 0.37 4.45 55.41
N THR A 3 1.27 5.33 54.99
CA THR A 3 1.01 6.45 54.08
C THR A 3 0.58 5.97 52.70
N GLY A 4 -0.53 6.52 52.21
CA GLY A 4 -1.21 6.18 50.94
C GLY A 4 -0.47 6.52 49.64
N SER A 5 0.86 6.63 49.64
CA SER A 5 1.66 6.87 48.43
C SER A 5 2.04 5.60 47.67
N GLN A 6 1.88 4.41 48.26
CA GLN A 6 2.25 3.13 47.62
C GLN A 6 1.11 2.42 46.88
N VAL A 7 -0.13 2.91 46.93
CA VAL A 7 -1.30 2.20 46.38
C VAL A 7 -1.64 2.61 44.94
N ILE A 8 -1.09 3.71 44.42
CA ILE A 8 -1.38 4.20 43.04
C ILE A 8 -0.42 3.60 41.99
N ALA A 9 0.66 2.92 42.40
CA ALA A 9 1.66 2.36 41.48
C ALA A 9 1.21 1.07 40.73
N THR A 10 0.02 0.54 41.00
CA THR A 10 -0.28 -0.87 40.67
C THR A 10 -1.46 -1.09 39.72
N LEU A 11 -1.82 -0.15 38.85
CA LEU A 11 -2.83 -0.38 37.81
C LEU A 11 -2.54 0.28 36.45
N ALA A 12 -1.28 0.41 36.06
CA ALA A 12 -0.98 0.51 34.63
C ALA A 12 -1.21 -0.88 34.01
N PRO A 13 -2.07 -1.04 32.99
CA PRO A 13 -2.26 -2.33 32.37
C PRO A 13 -0.89 -2.80 31.85
N ARG A 14 -0.45 -3.99 32.25
CA ARG A 14 0.67 -4.72 31.65
C ARG A 14 0.28 -5.06 30.20
N VAL A 15 0.23 -4.07 29.33
CA VAL A 15 0.12 -4.29 27.88
C VAL A 15 1.33 -5.13 27.50
N SER A 16 1.08 -6.25 26.81
CA SER A 16 2.04 -7.34 26.67
C SER A 16 3.37 -6.87 26.06
N ARG A 17 4.50 -7.25 26.69
CA ARG A 17 5.87 -6.89 26.28
C ARG A 17 6.11 -7.09 24.77
N ILE A 18 5.51 -8.11 24.17
CA ILE A 18 5.65 -8.45 22.74
C ILE A 18 5.05 -7.36 21.84
N ARG A 19 3.88 -6.81 22.20
CA ARG A 19 3.20 -5.79 21.39
C ARG A 19 4.04 -4.51 21.29
N ASP A 20 4.69 -4.12 22.38
CA ASP A 20 5.59 -2.96 22.37
C ASP A 20 6.81 -3.18 21.47
N HIS A 21 7.33 -4.42 21.35
CA HIS A 21 8.41 -4.73 20.40
C HIS A 21 7.91 -4.73 18.94
N ILE A 22 6.72 -5.27 18.68
CA ILE A 22 6.08 -5.21 17.35
C ILE A 22 5.82 -3.76 16.93
N ASP A 23 5.42 -2.89 17.87
CA ASP A 23 5.20 -1.47 17.57
C ASP A 23 6.50 -0.75 17.15
N LEU A 24 7.67 -1.19 17.65
CA LEU A 24 8.98 -0.67 17.24
C LEU A 24 9.32 -1.02 15.79
N THR A 25 8.87 -2.16 15.27
CA THR A 25 9.23 -2.62 13.91
C THR A 25 8.47 -1.89 12.81
N ARG A 26 7.44 -1.10 13.14
CA ARG A 26 6.62 -0.35 12.16
C ARG A 26 6.02 -1.24 11.06
N PRO A 27 5.18 -2.23 11.40
CA PRO A 27 4.68 -3.22 10.44
C PRO A 27 4.00 -2.59 9.22
N GLY A 28 3.28 -1.48 9.38
CA GLY A 28 2.66 -0.78 8.24
C GLY A 28 3.67 -0.22 7.23
N VAL A 29 4.85 0.21 7.67
CA VAL A 29 5.93 0.67 6.79
C VAL A 29 6.62 -0.54 6.14
N LEU A 30 6.89 -1.59 6.91
CA LEU A 30 7.52 -2.81 6.40
C LEU A 30 6.70 -3.48 5.29
N VAL A 31 5.38 -3.52 5.42
CA VAL A 31 4.50 -4.06 4.36
C VAL A 31 4.71 -3.28 3.05
N GLY A 32 4.80 -1.95 3.13
CA GLY A 32 5.07 -1.10 1.96
C GLY A 32 6.43 -1.41 1.32
N VAL A 33 7.47 -1.58 2.14
CA VAL A 33 8.82 -1.93 1.67
C VAL A 33 8.82 -3.32 1.00
N LEU A 34 8.25 -4.32 1.68
CA LEU A 34 8.19 -5.71 1.18
C LEU A 34 7.36 -5.85 -0.09
N LEU A 35 6.37 -4.99 -0.32
CA LEU A 35 5.61 -4.98 -1.56
C LEU A 35 6.48 -4.63 -2.79
N THR A 36 7.59 -3.92 -2.59
CA THR A 36 8.42 -3.43 -3.70
C THR A 36 9.50 -4.39 -4.16
N ALA A 37 9.88 -5.37 -3.34
CA ALA A 37 10.91 -6.34 -3.67
C ALA A 37 10.49 -7.41 -4.70
N PRO A 38 9.28 -8.00 -4.64
CA PRO A 38 8.92 -9.16 -5.44
C PRO A 38 9.13 -9.06 -6.97
N PRO A 39 8.80 -7.94 -7.65
CA PRO A 39 9.07 -7.83 -9.09
C PRO A 39 10.53 -7.98 -9.47
N ALA A 40 11.46 -7.62 -8.59
CA ALA A 40 12.89 -7.73 -8.87
C ALA A 40 13.40 -9.17 -8.98
N PHE A 41 12.75 -10.14 -8.33
CA PHE A 41 13.11 -11.57 -8.49
C PHE A 41 12.74 -12.13 -9.87
N CYS A 42 11.79 -11.48 -10.56
CA CYS A 42 11.20 -11.99 -11.80
C CYS A 42 11.62 -11.19 -13.03
N LEU A 43 11.87 -9.89 -12.90
CA LEU A 43 12.14 -9.00 -14.03
C LEU A 43 13.59 -9.15 -14.51
N GLY A 44 13.76 -9.76 -15.69
CA GLY A 44 15.05 -9.87 -16.38
C GLY A 44 15.99 -10.94 -15.83
N ALA A 45 15.53 -11.77 -14.89
CA ALA A 45 16.25 -12.95 -14.44
C ALA A 45 16.22 -14.05 -15.52
N ALA A 46 17.37 -14.68 -15.78
CA ALA A 46 17.46 -15.80 -16.73
C ALA A 46 16.74 -17.05 -16.23
N SER A 47 16.69 -17.23 -14.90
CA SER A 47 15.96 -18.29 -14.22
C SER A 47 15.38 -17.76 -12.91
N ARG A 48 14.30 -18.38 -12.42
CA ARG A 48 13.72 -17.95 -11.14
C ARG A 48 14.55 -18.47 -9.96
N PRO A 49 14.79 -17.64 -8.95
CA PRO A 49 15.35 -18.12 -7.69
C PRO A 49 14.41 -19.13 -7.04
N ALA A 50 14.97 -20.08 -6.30
CA ALA A 50 14.18 -21.03 -5.52
C ALA A 50 13.26 -20.29 -4.54
N ILE A 51 12.07 -20.86 -4.27
CA ILE A 51 11.11 -20.23 -3.34
C ILE A 51 11.71 -20.00 -1.94
N ALA A 52 12.62 -20.88 -1.50
CA ALA A 52 13.35 -20.73 -0.25
C ALA A 52 14.25 -19.47 -0.24
N THR A 53 14.93 -19.18 -1.36
CA THR A 53 15.72 -17.96 -1.55
C THR A 53 14.82 -16.72 -1.47
N VAL A 54 13.71 -16.71 -2.20
CA VAL A 54 12.75 -15.58 -2.19
C VAL A 54 12.24 -15.31 -0.78
N LEU A 55 11.78 -16.35 -0.07
CA LEU A 55 11.28 -16.21 1.30
C LEU A 55 12.38 -15.77 2.28
N GLY A 56 13.59 -16.31 2.15
CA GLY A 56 14.74 -15.96 2.97
C GLY A 56 15.17 -14.50 2.77
N VAL A 57 15.20 -14.01 1.53
CA VAL A 57 15.54 -12.62 1.20
C VAL A 57 14.45 -11.66 1.70
N LEU A 58 13.17 -11.97 1.48
CA LEU A 58 12.07 -11.15 2.01
C LEU A 58 12.09 -11.09 3.54
N LEU A 59 12.38 -12.21 4.22
CA LEU A 59 12.58 -12.24 5.66
C LEU A 59 13.77 -11.37 6.08
N GLY A 60 14.90 -11.45 5.37
CA GLY A 60 16.07 -10.61 5.60
C GLY A 60 15.76 -9.12 5.46
N ILE A 61 15.08 -8.71 4.39
CA ILE A 61 14.61 -7.32 4.18
C ILE A 61 13.69 -6.89 5.33
N ALA A 62 12.74 -7.74 5.72
CA ALA A 62 11.81 -7.45 6.81
C ALA A 62 12.55 -7.23 8.14
N LEU A 63 13.51 -8.09 8.47
CA LEU A 63 14.30 -8.02 9.70
C LEU A 63 15.24 -6.80 9.72
N VAL A 64 15.94 -6.51 8.62
CA VAL A 64 16.76 -5.29 8.51
C VAL A 64 15.90 -4.05 8.65
N GLY A 65 14.73 -3.99 8.00
CA GLY A 65 13.79 -2.87 8.14
C GLY A 65 13.21 -2.73 9.55
N ALA A 66 12.88 -3.86 10.19
CA ALA A 66 12.37 -3.91 11.56
C ALA A 66 13.42 -3.42 12.57
N GLY A 67 14.66 -3.91 12.45
CA GLY A 67 15.80 -3.48 13.25
C GLY A 67 16.14 -2.01 13.03
N SER A 68 16.16 -1.55 11.77
CA SER A 68 16.32 -0.14 11.41
C SER A 68 15.28 0.76 12.08
N SER A 69 14.01 0.33 12.07
CA SER A 69 12.91 1.07 12.69
C SER A 69 13.02 1.13 14.21
N ALA A 70 13.42 0.02 14.84
CA ALA A 70 13.65 -0.05 16.28
C ALA A 70 14.84 0.84 16.72
N LEU A 71 15.94 0.81 15.97
CA LEU A 71 17.12 1.65 16.23
C LEU A 71 16.84 3.14 15.98
N ASN A 72 16.09 3.47 14.93
CA ASN A 72 15.62 4.84 14.71
C ASN A 72 14.71 5.31 15.85
N ALA A 73 13.77 4.48 16.31
CA ALA A 73 12.93 4.81 17.47
C ALA A 73 13.74 4.99 18.76
N TRP A 74 14.79 4.18 18.95
CA TRP A 74 15.71 4.33 20.08
C TRP A 74 16.46 5.67 20.03
N TRP A 75 16.95 6.07 18.86
CA TRP A 75 17.65 7.35 18.67
C TRP A 75 16.72 8.56 18.85
N GLU A 76 15.53 8.51 18.23
CA GLU A 76 14.61 9.64 18.16
C GLU A 76 13.64 9.74 19.35
N ARG A 77 13.81 8.94 20.40
CA ARG A 77 12.90 8.85 21.55
C ARG A 77 12.52 10.21 22.16
N ASP A 78 13.47 11.14 22.27
CA ASP A 78 13.26 12.45 22.88
C ASP A 78 12.50 13.39 21.94
N ALA A 79 12.75 13.29 20.62
CA ALA A 79 12.02 14.01 19.60
C ALA A 79 10.58 13.48 19.47
N ASP A 80 10.42 12.15 19.49
CA ASP A 80 9.12 11.47 19.49
C ASP A 80 8.25 11.85 20.70
N ALA A 81 8.86 12.19 21.85
CA ALA A 81 8.13 12.64 23.04
C ALA A 81 7.47 14.03 22.86
N ARG A 82 7.97 14.84 21.93
CA ARG A 82 7.50 16.21 21.66
C ARG A 82 6.37 16.28 20.63
N MET A 83 6.07 15.15 19.97
CA MET A 83 5.08 15.05 18.92
C MET A 83 3.80 14.37 19.43
N GLU A 84 2.64 14.99 19.20
CA GLU A 84 1.34 14.57 19.75
C GLU A 84 0.99 13.11 19.42
N ARG A 85 1.30 12.67 18.19
CA ARG A 85 1.01 11.31 17.74
C ARG A 85 1.94 10.27 18.36
N THR A 86 3.17 10.65 18.69
CA THR A 86 4.26 9.69 18.96
C THR A 86 4.67 9.65 20.42
N ARG A 87 4.26 10.62 21.24
CA ARG A 87 4.45 10.63 22.71
C ARG A 87 3.92 9.38 23.43
N TRP A 88 2.97 8.66 22.81
CA TRP A 88 2.39 7.44 23.36
C TRP A 88 3.11 6.16 22.92
N ARG A 89 4.17 6.27 22.11
CA ARG A 89 4.96 5.11 21.65
C ARG A 89 5.70 4.44 22.80
N PRO A 90 6.13 3.18 22.65
CA PRO A 90 6.71 2.39 23.75
C PRO A 90 7.89 3.06 24.48
N LEU A 91 8.79 3.72 23.74
CA LEU A 91 9.97 4.40 24.29
C LEU A 91 9.63 5.75 24.96
N PRO A 92 8.99 6.73 24.29
CA PRO A 92 8.61 8.01 24.92
C PRO A 92 7.71 7.87 26.15
N SER A 93 6.84 6.86 26.18
CA SER A 93 5.91 6.62 27.29
C SER A 93 6.49 5.75 28.42
N GLY A 94 7.74 5.31 28.30
CA GLY A 94 8.41 4.48 29.32
C GLY A 94 7.94 3.03 29.41
N ARG A 95 7.06 2.56 28.51
CA ARG A 95 6.61 1.14 28.49
C ARG A 95 7.74 0.17 28.15
N LEU A 96 8.74 0.62 27.40
CA LEU A 96 9.93 -0.14 27.06
C LEU A 96 11.20 0.66 27.38
N THR A 97 12.19 0.02 28.01
CA THR A 97 13.46 0.68 28.33
C THR A 97 14.33 0.86 27.09
N ALA A 98 15.11 1.94 27.06
CA ALA A 98 16.00 2.26 25.95
C ALA A 98 16.99 1.12 25.64
N SER A 99 17.61 0.51 26.67
CA SER A 99 18.56 -0.59 26.49
C SER A 99 17.93 -1.83 25.85
N ARG A 100 16.66 -2.13 26.18
CA ARG A 100 15.94 -3.26 25.56
C ARG A 100 15.61 -2.99 24.10
N ALA A 101 15.17 -1.77 23.77
CA ALA A 101 14.91 -1.39 22.39
C ALA A 101 16.20 -1.40 21.54
N LEU A 102 17.32 -0.93 22.10
CA LEU A 102 18.63 -0.98 21.45
C LEU A 102 19.07 -2.42 21.18
N GLY A 103 19.05 -3.28 22.21
CA GLY A 103 19.42 -4.69 22.06
C GLY A 103 18.54 -5.43 21.05
N PHE A 104 17.23 -5.18 21.08
CA PHE A 104 16.29 -5.73 20.11
C PHE A 104 16.59 -5.25 18.68
N GLY A 105 16.85 -3.95 18.50
CA GLY A 105 17.16 -3.37 17.21
C GLY A 105 18.46 -3.92 16.61
N ILE A 106 19.52 -4.04 17.43
CA ILE A 106 20.81 -4.64 17.02
C ILE A 106 20.60 -6.11 16.64
N ALA A 107 20.00 -6.91 17.53
CA ALA A 107 19.80 -8.34 17.28
C ALA A 107 18.97 -8.60 16.02
N THR A 108 17.87 -7.85 15.83
CA THR A 108 17.00 -8.00 14.66
C THR A 108 17.70 -7.58 13.38
N SER A 109 18.48 -6.49 13.42
CA SER A 109 19.28 -6.06 12.26
C SER A 109 20.35 -7.09 11.89
N THR A 110 21.09 -7.61 12.88
CA THR A 110 22.11 -8.64 12.66
C THR A 110 21.51 -9.92 12.08
N LEU A 111 20.39 -10.40 12.64
CA LEU A 111 19.67 -11.56 12.11
C LEU A 111 19.20 -11.33 10.67
N GLY A 112 18.71 -10.13 10.36
CA GLY A 112 18.32 -9.76 9.00
C GLY A 112 19.48 -9.77 8.02
N LEU A 113 20.64 -9.22 8.40
CA LEU A 113 21.84 -9.23 7.57
C LEU A 113 22.39 -10.64 7.36
N LEU A 114 22.37 -11.49 8.39
CA LEU A 114 22.74 -12.90 8.27
C LEU A 114 21.78 -13.65 7.34
N ALA A 115 20.47 -13.41 7.48
CA ALA A 115 19.47 -14.00 6.58
C ALA A 115 19.70 -13.57 5.13
N LEU A 116 20.04 -12.29 4.89
CA LEU A 116 20.41 -11.81 3.54
C LEU A 116 21.69 -12.45 3.04
N ALA A 117 22.71 -12.62 3.89
CA ALA A 117 23.98 -13.23 3.47
C ALA A 117 23.80 -14.70 3.09
N VAL A 118 22.98 -15.44 3.85
CA VAL A 118 22.69 -16.86 3.60
C VAL A 118 21.75 -17.05 2.41
N ALA A 119 20.66 -16.27 2.34
CA ALA A 119 19.63 -16.47 1.32
C ALA A 119 19.94 -15.73 0.00
N GLY A 120 20.51 -14.53 0.06
CA GLY A 120 20.76 -13.68 -1.11
C GLY A 120 22.22 -13.37 -1.42
N GLY A 121 23.16 -13.96 -0.67
CA GLY A 121 24.59 -13.81 -0.91
C GLY A 121 25.19 -12.47 -0.47
N GLY A 122 26.48 -12.30 -0.75
CA GLY A 122 27.28 -11.19 -0.24
C GLY A 122 26.81 -9.80 -0.70
N LEU A 123 26.41 -9.66 -1.97
CA LEU A 123 25.98 -8.36 -2.51
C LEU A 123 24.65 -7.90 -1.88
N ALA A 124 23.66 -8.79 -1.76
CA ALA A 124 22.38 -8.47 -1.10
C ALA A 124 22.58 -8.06 0.37
N ALA A 125 23.43 -8.78 1.10
CA ALA A 125 23.78 -8.44 2.47
C ALA A 125 24.52 -7.10 2.58
N ALA A 126 25.45 -6.81 1.67
CA ALA A 126 26.17 -5.54 1.63
C ALA A 126 25.23 -4.35 1.37
N ILE A 127 24.28 -4.48 0.44
CA ILE A 127 23.26 -3.45 0.19
C ILE A 127 22.36 -3.29 1.42
N GLY A 128 21.97 -4.38 2.08
CA GLY A 128 21.21 -4.33 3.34
C GLY A 128 21.97 -3.60 4.45
N ALA A 129 23.26 -3.88 4.62
CA ALA A 129 24.12 -3.23 5.61
C ALA A 129 24.31 -1.74 5.30
N ALA A 130 24.56 -1.40 4.03
CA ALA A 130 24.67 -0.02 3.56
C ALA A 130 23.35 0.73 3.77
N THR A 131 22.20 0.09 3.54
CA THR A 131 20.86 0.65 3.79
C THR A 131 20.68 0.99 5.27
N LEU A 132 21.00 0.06 6.16
CA LEU A 132 20.91 0.23 7.61
C LEU A 132 21.82 1.39 8.08
N ALA A 133 23.08 1.38 7.66
CA ALA A 133 24.06 2.40 8.02
C ALA A 133 23.66 3.79 7.49
N HIS A 134 23.22 3.87 6.23
CA HIS A 134 22.74 5.10 5.63
C HIS A 134 21.50 5.64 6.36
N TYR A 135 20.50 4.80 6.61
CA TYR A 135 19.27 5.22 7.27
C TYR A 135 19.50 5.74 8.69
N LEU A 136 20.37 5.07 9.45
CA LEU A 136 20.67 5.45 10.83
C LEU A 136 21.67 6.60 10.92
N LEU A 137 22.84 6.46 10.31
CA LEU A 137 23.94 7.41 10.51
C LEU A 137 23.76 8.67 9.65
N VAL A 138 23.50 8.49 8.35
CA VAL A 138 23.40 9.60 7.40
C VAL A 138 22.06 10.31 7.55
N TYR A 139 20.95 9.59 7.46
CA TYR A 139 19.62 10.19 7.53
C TYR A 139 19.21 10.57 8.96
N THR A 140 19.11 9.60 9.88
CA THR A 140 18.54 9.81 11.21
C THR A 140 19.41 10.70 12.11
N VAL A 141 20.70 10.36 12.26
CA VAL A 141 21.62 11.04 13.19
C VAL A 141 22.11 12.36 12.61
N TRP A 142 22.55 12.36 11.36
CA TRP A 142 23.24 13.51 10.77
C TRP A 142 22.28 14.52 10.12
N LEU A 143 21.57 14.12 9.08
CA LEU A 143 20.84 15.04 8.19
C LEU A 143 19.50 15.50 8.75
N LYS A 144 18.68 14.62 9.33
CA LYS A 144 17.31 14.94 9.75
C LYS A 144 17.22 16.13 10.72
N PRO A 145 18.15 16.31 11.69
CA PRO A 145 18.17 17.51 12.54
C PRO A 145 18.82 18.74 11.86
N ARG A 146 19.62 18.57 10.80
CA ARG A 146 20.54 19.61 10.30
C ARG A 146 20.19 20.19 8.94
N SER A 147 19.54 19.43 8.06
CA SER A 147 19.33 19.79 6.65
C SER A 147 17.90 19.57 6.19
N ALA A 148 17.37 20.53 5.43
CA ALA A 148 16.09 20.43 4.72
C ALA A 148 16.06 19.34 3.64
N TRP A 149 17.24 18.95 3.15
CA TRP A 149 17.41 17.92 2.13
C TRP A 149 17.47 16.50 2.72
N ASN A 150 17.24 16.35 4.03
CA ASN A 150 17.26 15.04 4.70
C ASN A 150 16.40 13.99 4.00
N THR A 151 15.21 14.37 3.51
CA THR A 151 14.26 13.43 2.91
C THR A 151 14.76 12.98 1.54
N PHE A 152 15.42 13.87 0.80
CA PHE A 152 15.98 13.55 -0.52
C PHE A 152 17.08 12.49 -0.40
N VAL A 153 18.04 12.73 0.49
CA VAL A 153 19.13 11.77 0.75
C VAL A 153 18.55 10.51 1.41
N GLY A 154 17.69 10.66 2.41
CA GLY A 154 17.04 9.56 3.14
C GLY A 154 16.22 8.61 2.26
N ALA A 155 15.66 9.10 1.15
CA ALA A 155 14.91 8.28 0.20
C ALA A 155 15.76 7.17 -0.42
N LEU A 156 17.10 7.33 -0.51
CA LEU A 156 18.01 6.28 -0.99
C LEU A 156 17.84 4.98 -0.21
N SER A 157 17.85 5.04 1.13
CA SER A 157 17.64 3.87 1.98
C SER A 157 16.22 3.28 1.89
N GLY A 158 15.22 4.09 1.52
CA GLY A 158 13.85 3.60 1.35
C GLY A 158 13.64 2.82 0.04
N SER A 159 14.52 3.03 -0.95
CA SER A 159 14.41 2.46 -2.29
C SER A 159 15.24 1.19 -2.51
N THR A 160 15.93 0.65 -1.51
CA THR A 160 16.90 -0.44 -1.72
C THR A 160 16.30 -1.85 -1.69
N ALA A 161 15.05 -2.04 -1.23
CA ALA A 161 14.44 -3.37 -1.19
C ALA A 161 14.42 -4.08 -2.57
N PRO A 162 14.06 -3.40 -3.69
CA PRO A 162 14.22 -3.96 -5.02
C PRO A 162 15.67 -4.32 -5.37
N LEU A 163 16.66 -3.53 -4.94
CA LEU A 163 18.08 -3.80 -5.20
C LEU A 163 18.59 -5.03 -4.43
N ILE A 164 18.13 -5.20 -3.19
CA ILE A 164 18.48 -6.37 -2.37
C ILE A 164 17.91 -7.64 -3.03
N ALA A 165 16.66 -7.58 -3.51
CA ALA A 165 16.02 -8.68 -4.21
C ALA A 165 16.70 -9.00 -5.55
N ASP A 166 16.98 -7.98 -6.38
CA ASP A 166 17.69 -8.12 -7.65
C ASP A 166 19.09 -8.73 -7.47
N ALA A 167 19.87 -8.20 -6.53
CA ALA A 167 21.21 -8.71 -6.21
C ALA A 167 21.20 -10.17 -5.70
N SER A 168 20.10 -10.64 -5.14
CA SER A 168 19.99 -12.00 -4.60
C SER A 168 19.77 -13.07 -5.65
N VAL A 169 19.42 -12.70 -6.89
CA VAL A 169 19.19 -13.65 -7.98
C VAL A 169 20.53 -14.15 -8.52
N ASP A 170 21.35 -13.24 -9.06
CA ASP A 170 22.59 -13.58 -9.76
C ASP A 170 23.84 -12.92 -9.16
N GLY A 171 23.74 -12.29 -7.98
CA GLY A 171 24.87 -11.62 -7.33
C GLY A 171 25.32 -10.33 -8.02
N ARG A 172 24.46 -9.74 -8.87
CA ARG A 172 24.73 -8.52 -9.66
C ARG A 172 23.51 -7.59 -9.64
N LEU A 173 23.74 -6.31 -9.92
CA LEU A 173 22.65 -5.35 -10.12
C LEU A 173 22.29 -5.25 -11.59
N GLY A 174 21.05 -5.63 -11.90
CA GLY A 174 20.42 -5.49 -13.20
C GLY A 174 19.75 -4.13 -13.40
N ILE A 175 19.48 -3.81 -14.66
CA ILE A 175 18.79 -2.57 -15.02
C ILE A 175 17.38 -2.50 -14.42
N TRP A 176 16.71 -3.64 -14.26
CA TRP A 176 15.35 -3.69 -13.73
C TRP A 176 15.31 -3.48 -12.21
N GLY A 177 16.23 -4.06 -11.44
CA GLY A 177 16.41 -3.72 -10.03
C GLY A 177 16.65 -2.22 -9.82
N LEU A 178 17.55 -1.63 -10.61
CA LEU A 178 17.83 -0.18 -10.59
C LEU A 178 16.61 0.66 -10.95
N THR A 179 15.84 0.23 -11.96
CA THR A 179 14.60 0.90 -12.39
C THR A 179 13.55 0.88 -11.27
N LEU A 180 13.32 -0.26 -10.63
CA LEU A 180 12.38 -0.38 -9.52
C LEU A 180 12.81 0.47 -8.32
N ALA A 181 14.11 0.49 -8.01
CA ALA A 181 14.65 1.37 -6.98
C ALA A 181 14.43 2.85 -7.32
N ALA A 182 14.67 3.26 -8.57
CA ALA A 182 14.41 4.62 -9.03
C ALA A 182 12.91 5.00 -8.93
N ILE A 183 12.01 4.07 -9.25
CA ILE A 183 10.55 4.26 -9.06
C ILE A 183 10.24 4.54 -7.59
N VAL A 184 10.70 3.69 -6.67
CA VAL A 184 10.45 3.86 -5.23
C VAL A 184 11.08 5.15 -4.71
N PHE A 185 12.31 5.46 -5.12
CA PHE A 185 13.02 6.68 -4.75
C PHE A 185 12.24 7.94 -5.15
N LEU A 186 11.89 8.06 -6.44
CA LEU A 186 11.17 9.22 -6.98
C LEU A 186 9.77 9.34 -6.42
N TRP A 187 9.08 8.22 -6.18
CA TRP A 187 7.76 8.20 -5.55
C TRP A 187 7.80 8.68 -4.09
N GLN A 188 8.83 8.29 -3.35
CA GLN A 188 8.92 8.55 -1.92
C GLN A 188 9.04 10.05 -1.61
N LEU A 189 9.68 10.83 -2.49
CA LEU A 189 9.87 12.26 -2.29
C LEU A 189 8.54 13.03 -2.17
N PRO A 190 7.65 13.03 -3.17
CA PRO A 190 6.35 13.68 -3.06
C PRO A 190 5.48 13.07 -1.96
N HIS A 191 5.58 11.75 -1.73
CA HIS A 191 4.87 11.08 -0.64
C HIS A 191 5.25 11.63 0.74
N VAL A 192 6.54 11.68 1.07
CA VAL A 192 7.03 12.15 2.37
C VAL A 192 6.85 13.65 2.51
N TYR A 193 7.08 14.43 1.44
CA TYR A 193 6.85 15.87 1.50
C TYR A 193 5.39 16.23 1.79
N ALA A 194 4.42 15.48 1.23
CA ALA A 194 3.02 15.62 1.61
C ALA A 194 2.81 15.43 3.12
N ILE A 195 3.43 14.40 3.73
CA ILE A 195 3.39 14.17 5.19
C ILE A 195 3.96 15.37 5.96
N THR A 196 5.11 15.89 5.53
CA THR A 196 5.76 17.01 6.21
C THR A 196 4.98 18.31 6.11
N LEU A 197 4.11 18.48 5.10
CA LEU A 197 3.22 19.64 4.96
C LEU A 197 2.09 19.59 6.01
N TYR A 198 1.24 18.55 6.00
CA TYR A 198 0.11 18.47 6.93
C TYR A 198 0.50 18.08 8.38
N ARG A 199 1.80 17.87 8.65
CA ARG A 199 2.36 17.58 9.99
C ARG A 199 3.46 18.56 10.38
N ARG A 200 3.50 19.74 9.73
CA ARG A 200 4.56 20.72 9.90
C ARG A 200 4.81 21.07 11.38
N ASP A 201 3.74 21.31 12.14
CA ASP A 201 3.84 21.73 13.54
C ASP A 201 4.42 20.64 14.43
N GLU A 202 4.08 19.36 14.18
CA GLU A 202 4.69 18.23 14.91
C GLU A 202 6.19 18.12 14.61
N TYR A 203 6.59 18.26 13.35
CA TYR A 203 8.02 18.23 12.97
C TYR A 203 8.79 19.43 13.57
N ALA A 204 8.17 20.60 13.65
CA ALA A 204 8.74 21.77 14.29
C ALA A 204 8.91 21.57 15.81
N ALA A 205 7.92 20.99 16.49
CA ALA A 205 8.00 20.65 17.92
C ALA A 205 9.13 19.65 18.22
N ALA A 206 9.42 18.74 17.29
CA ALA A 206 10.54 17.81 17.36
C ALA A 206 11.91 18.42 16.96
N LEU A 207 11.96 19.72 16.63
CA LEU A 207 13.16 20.43 16.14
C LEU A 207 13.78 19.83 14.87
N PHE A 208 12.97 19.17 14.03
CA PHE A 208 13.44 18.64 12.75
C PHE A 208 13.42 19.72 11.66
N ARG A 209 14.45 19.74 10.82
CA ARG A 209 14.57 20.68 9.70
C ARG A 209 13.95 20.08 8.44
N MET A 210 12.63 20.06 8.35
CA MET A 210 11.90 19.53 7.19
C MET A 210 11.81 20.54 6.05
N LEU A 211 11.69 20.04 4.81
CA LEU A 211 11.70 20.86 3.59
C LEU A 211 10.68 22.02 3.62
N PRO A 212 9.38 21.82 3.99
CA PRO A 212 8.41 22.92 4.06
C PRO A 212 8.85 24.08 4.94
N ALA A 213 9.46 23.80 6.09
CA ALA A 213 9.91 24.82 7.02
C ALA A 213 11.09 25.64 6.48
N ALA A 214 11.90 25.07 5.57
CA ALA A 214 13.08 25.71 5.02
C ALA A 214 12.83 26.49 3.72
N VAL A 215 11.98 25.97 2.83
CA VAL A 215 11.77 26.56 1.49
C VAL A 215 10.34 27.07 1.24
N GLY A 216 9.44 26.85 2.21
CA GLY A 216 8.03 27.24 2.13
C GLY A 216 7.16 26.23 1.39
N ASP A 217 5.89 26.16 1.80
CA ASP A 217 4.94 25.13 1.35
C ASP A 217 4.70 25.16 -0.17
N THR A 218 4.66 26.35 -0.77
CA THR A 218 4.49 26.52 -2.23
C THR A 218 5.65 25.90 -3.00
N ARG A 219 6.89 26.12 -2.55
CA ARG A 219 8.08 25.57 -3.23
C ARG A 219 8.19 24.07 -3.01
N THR A 220 7.84 23.57 -1.82
CA THR A 220 7.73 22.13 -1.56
C THR A 220 6.74 21.47 -2.52
N ARG A 221 5.53 22.00 -2.68
CA ARG A 221 4.54 21.41 -3.60
C ARG A 221 4.98 21.46 -5.08
N ARG A 222 5.73 22.48 -5.50
CA ARG A 222 6.36 22.51 -6.84
C ARG A 222 7.40 21.41 -7.01
N LEU A 223 8.25 21.17 -6.00
CA LEU A 223 9.21 20.07 -6.02
C LEU A 223 8.51 18.71 -6.04
N MET A 224 7.44 18.55 -5.26
CA MET A 224 6.60 17.34 -5.30
C MET A 224 6.08 17.07 -6.71
N LEU A 225 5.56 18.10 -7.39
CA LEU A 225 5.07 17.97 -8.76
C LEU A 225 6.20 17.62 -9.74
N ALA A 226 7.38 18.24 -9.62
CA ALA A 226 8.53 17.93 -10.48
C ALA A 226 8.96 16.46 -10.35
N PHE A 227 9.07 15.93 -9.13
CA PHE A 227 9.39 14.52 -8.92
C PHE A 227 8.28 13.58 -9.40
N ALA A 228 7.01 13.94 -9.20
CA ALA A 228 5.87 13.16 -9.70
C ALA A 228 5.81 13.13 -11.24
N LEU A 229 6.16 14.23 -11.91
CA LEU A 229 6.26 14.29 -13.36
C LEU A 229 7.44 13.44 -13.87
N LEU A 230 8.59 13.48 -13.20
CA LEU A 230 9.75 12.64 -13.54
C LEU A 230 9.49 11.15 -13.28
N LEU A 231 8.64 10.83 -12.31
CA LEU A 231 8.26 9.46 -12.00
C LEU A 231 7.51 8.79 -13.17
N ILE A 232 6.66 9.52 -13.92
CA ILE A 232 5.89 8.97 -15.03
C ILE A 232 6.77 8.25 -16.07
N PRO A 233 7.74 8.89 -16.74
CA PRO A 233 8.58 8.22 -17.72
C PRO A 233 9.37 7.06 -17.11
N VAL A 234 9.83 7.17 -15.85
CA VAL A 234 10.55 6.08 -15.17
C VAL A 234 9.65 4.87 -14.94
N THR A 235 8.38 5.07 -14.56
CA THR A 235 7.42 3.97 -14.42
C THR A 235 7.04 3.33 -15.75
N LEU A 236 7.25 4.00 -16.88
CA LEU A 236 6.99 3.44 -18.21
C LEU A 236 8.18 2.67 -18.80
N LEU A 237 9.37 2.73 -18.19
CA LEU A 237 10.55 1.99 -18.65
C LEU A 237 10.34 0.48 -18.75
N PRO A 238 9.66 -0.20 -17.80
CA PRO A 238 9.35 -1.64 -17.95
C PRO A 238 8.49 -1.97 -19.17
N TYR A 239 7.60 -1.05 -19.57
CA TYR A 239 6.82 -1.21 -20.80
C TYR A 239 7.68 -0.92 -22.04
N ALA A 240 8.43 0.18 -22.02
CA ALA A 240 9.29 0.58 -23.14
C ALA A 240 10.38 -0.44 -23.46
N GLY A 241 10.93 -1.12 -22.44
CA GLY A 241 11.89 -2.22 -22.62
C GLY A 241 11.25 -3.58 -22.84
N GLY A 242 9.93 -3.65 -23.08
CA GLY A 242 9.23 -4.87 -23.47
C GLY A 242 9.06 -5.93 -22.36
N VAL A 243 9.48 -5.66 -21.13
CA VAL A 243 9.35 -6.63 -20.03
C VAL A 243 7.95 -6.65 -19.43
N LEU A 244 7.19 -5.56 -19.51
CA LEU A 244 5.78 -5.48 -19.12
C LEU A 244 4.92 -4.94 -20.27
N GLY A 245 3.62 -5.22 -20.23
CA GLY A 245 2.68 -4.97 -21.32
C GLY A 245 1.85 -3.71 -21.13
N ALA A 246 0.90 -3.51 -22.05
CA ALA A 246 0.05 -2.32 -22.07
C ALA A 246 -0.86 -2.21 -20.83
N GLY A 247 -1.22 -3.34 -20.20
CA GLY A 247 -2.01 -3.35 -18.96
C GLY A 247 -1.28 -2.66 -17.81
N TYR A 248 -0.03 -3.06 -17.55
CA TYR A 248 0.84 -2.36 -16.62
C TYR A 248 1.03 -0.87 -17.00
N ALA A 249 1.30 -0.58 -18.27
CA ALA A 249 1.52 0.79 -18.74
C ALA A 249 0.31 1.71 -18.48
N ALA A 250 -0.91 1.19 -18.64
CA ALA A 250 -2.14 1.91 -18.34
C ALA A 250 -2.24 2.24 -16.85
N VAL A 251 -1.96 1.29 -15.95
CA VAL A 251 -1.94 1.52 -14.50
C VAL A 251 -0.88 2.56 -14.13
N ALA A 252 0.32 2.45 -14.71
CA ALA A 252 1.41 3.40 -14.49
C ALA A 252 1.03 4.83 -14.90
N MET A 253 0.45 5.00 -16.09
CA MET A 253 0.04 6.31 -16.62
C MET A 253 -1.13 6.91 -15.86
N ILE A 254 -2.23 6.15 -15.66
CA ILE A 254 -3.42 6.64 -14.96
C ILE A 254 -3.07 7.02 -13.52
N GLY A 255 -2.31 6.16 -12.82
CA GLY A 255 -1.87 6.43 -11.46
C GLY A 255 -0.93 7.63 -11.36
N GLY A 256 0.01 7.78 -12.30
CA GLY A 256 0.93 8.91 -12.36
C GLY A 256 0.23 10.25 -12.61
N VAL A 257 -0.73 10.28 -13.55
CA VAL A 257 -1.57 11.45 -13.81
C VAL A 257 -2.45 11.78 -12.61
N ALA A 258 -3.10 10.79 -12.00
CA ALA A 258 -3.91 10.99 -10.79
C ALA A 258 -3.07 11.54 -9.62
N PHE A 259 -1.83 11.06 -9.47
CA PHE A 259 -0.90 11.54 -8.47
C PHE A 259 -0.51 13.00 -8.72
N CYS A 260 -0.12 13.36 -9.94
CA CYS A 260 0.17 14.74 -10.33
C CYS A 260 -1.05 15.67 -10.14
N ALA A 261 -2.23 15.23 -10.56
CA ALA A 261 -3.47 15.97 -10.40
C ALA A 261 -3.80 16.22 -8.92
N SER A 262 -3.54 15.25 -8.04
CA SER A 262 -3.73 15.43 -6.60
C SER A 262 -2.79 16.50 -6.02
N ILE A 263 -1.55 16.58 -6.50
CA ILE A 263 -0.57 17.61 -6.08
C ILE A 263 -1.01 18.98 -6.59
N VAL A 264 -1.43 19.09 -7.85
CA VAL A 264 -1.96 20.34 -8.41
C VAL A 264 -3.20 20.81 -7.63
N ALA A 265 -4.10 19.90 -7.26
CA ALA A 265 -5.24 20.21 -6.42
C ALA A 265 -4.80 20.73 -5.04
N ALA A 266 -3.79 20.12 -4.42
CA ALA A 266 -3.21 20.60 -3.15
C ALA A 266 -2.53 21.97 -3.28
N MET A 267 -1.88 22.27 -4.41
CA MET A 267 -1.31 23.60 -4.70
C MET A 267 -2.38 24.70 -4.79
N ARG A 268 -3.58 24.36 -5.28
CA ARG A 268 -4.71 25.29 -5.40
C ARG A 268 -5.44 25.47 -4.07
N ALA A 269 -5.73 24.38 -3.36
CA ALA A 269 -6.47 24.41 -2.10
C ALA A 269 -5.63 24.97 -0.94
N ARG A 270 -4.35 24.59 -0.85
CA ARG A 270 -3.43 25.00 0.23
C ARG A 270 -3.91 24.61 1.64
N GLU A 271 -4.51 23.44 1.76
CA GLU A 271 -5.05 22.91 3.02
C GLU A 271 -4.43 21.54 3.36
N ASP A 272 -4.27 21.26 4.65
CA ASP A 272 -3.77 19.99 5.18
C ASP A 272 -4.56 18.77 4.67
N ALA A 273 -5.87 18.93 4.49
CA ALA A 273 -6.73 17.88 3.95
C ALA A 273 -6.33 17.49 2.52
N ALA A 274 -5.89 18.46 1.71
CA ALA A 274 -5.45 18.21 0.35
C ALA A 274 -4.07 17.53 0.32
N ASP A 275 -3.12 17.95 1.17
CA ASP A 275 -1.82 17.27 1.27
C ASP A 275 -1.96 15.83 1.82
N ARG A 276 -2.88 15.62 2.77
CA ARG A 276 -3.22 14.26 3.22
C ARG A 276 -3.82 13.40 2.11
N ARG A 277 -4.59 13.99 1.19
CA ARG A 277 -5.10 13.28 0.01
C ARG A 277 -3.96 12.90 -0.94
N VAL A 278 -2.97 13.77 -1.15
CA VAL A 278 -1.77 13.45 -1.94
C VAL A 278 -1.06 12.22 -1.37
N PHE A 279 -0.85 12.16 -0.06
CA PHE A 279 -0.28 10.99 0.63
C PHE A 279 -1.08 9.70 0.37
N LEU A 280 -2.41 9.75 0.47
CA LEU A 280 -3.27 8.58 0.24
C LEU A 280 -3.27 8.13 -1.23
N VAL A 281 -3.33 9.08 -2.16
CA VAL A 281 -3.26 8.81 -3.61
C VAL A 281 -1.92 8.18 -3.96
N SER A 282 -0.82 8.66 -3.38
CA SER A 282 0.50 8.10 -3.66
C SER A 282 0.63 6.67 -3.12
N LEU A 283 0.08 6.36 -1.94
CA LEU A 283 0.07 5.00 -1.40
C LEU A 283 -0.70 4.05 -2.32
N LEU A 284 -1.89 4.45 -2.75
CA LEU A 284 -2.69 3.68 -3.71
C LEU A 284 -1.92 3.50 -5.02
N TYR A 285 -1.29 4.54 -5.54
CA TYR A 285 -0.54 4.49 -6.79
C TYR A 285 0.59 3.46 -6.74
N LEU A 286 1.46 3.52 -5.71
CA LEU A 286 2.58 2.56 -5.60
C LEU A 286 2.06 1.13 -5.43
N SER A 287 1.05 0.92 -4.59
CA SER A 287 0.49 -0.41 -4.38
C SER A 287 -0.17 -0.98 -5.64
N SER A 288 -0.91 -0.17 -6.38
CA SER A 288 -1.50 -0.57 -7.66
C SER A 288 -0.44 -0.84 -8.72
N LEU A 289 0.64 -0.04 -8.76
CA LEU A 289 1.73 -0.21 -9.73
C LEU A 289 2.44 -1.55 -9.53
N PHE A 290 2.94 -1.82 -8.33
CA PHE A 290 3.64 -3.08 -8.00
C PHE A 290 2.69 -4.29 -8.03
N GLY A 291 1.43 -4.10 -7.62
CA GLY A 291 0.39 -5.12 -7.77
C GLY A 291 0.13 -5.48 -9.23
N ALA A 292 0.05 -4.50 -10.13
CA ALA A 292 -0.12 -4.75 -11.56
C ALA A 292 1.08 -5.48 -12.17
N MET A 293 2.32 -5.13 -11.77
CA MET A 293 3.51 -5.88 -12.17
C MET A 293 3.40 -7.36 -11.78
N MET A 294 3.04 -7.64 -10.52
CA MET A 294 2.95 -9.01 -10.01
C MET A 294 1.81 -9.81 -10.64
N LEU A 295 0.65 -9.19 -10.86
CA LEU A 295 -0.46 -9.82 -11.56
C LEU A 295 -0.07 -10.17 -13.00
N GLU A 296 0.60 -9.25 -13.70
CA GLU A 296 1.02 -9.50 -15.08
C GLU A 296 2.09 -10.59 -15.16
N ILE A 297 3.11 -10.52 -14.31
CA ILE A 297 4.17 -11.52 -14.23
C ILE A 297 3.54 -12.89 -13.93
N GLY A 298 2.71 -12.99 -12.88
CA GLY A 298 2.03 -14.22 -12.49
C GLY A 298 1.14 -14.81 -13.58
N ALA A 299 0.39 -13.97 -14.30
CA ALA A 299 -0.42 -14.40 -15.44
C ALA A 299 0.45 -15.03 -16.54
N ARG A 300 1.53 -14.36 -16.93
CA ARG A 300 2.48 -14.88 -17.93
C ARG A 300 3.06 -16.24 -17.54
N GLU A 301 3.39 -16.47 -16.27
CA GLU A 301 3.96 -17.75 -15.82
C GLU A 301 2.94 -18.89 -15.86
N ALA A 302 1.67 -18.59 -15.58
CA ALA A 302 0.60 -19.57 -15.64
C ALA A 302 0.26 -19.99 -17.08
N GLY A 303 0.89 -19.39 -18.10
CA GLY A 303 0.49 -19.54 -19.51
C GLY A 303 -0.87 -18.92 -19.81
N VAL A 304 -1.40 -18.13 -18.86
CA VAL A 304 -2.69 -17.47 -18.92
C VAL A 304 -2.41 -16.04 -19.35
N GLY A 305 -2.74 -15.65 -20.58
CA GLY A 305 -2.54 -14.27 -21.00
C GLY A 305 -3.25 -13.31 -20.04
N MET A 306 -2.81 -12.07 -19.91
CA MET A 306 -3.56 -11.05 -19.12
C MET A 306 -5.05 -11.02 -19.54
N ARG A 307 -5.33 -11.31 -20.82
CA ARG A 307 -6.69 -11.47 -21.36
C ARG A 307 -7.50 -12.57 -20.68
N ASP A 308 -6.86 -13.68 -20.33
CA ASP A 308 -7.47 -14.86 -19.73
C ASP A 308 -7.50 -14.73 -18.19
N ALA A 309 -6.51 -14.06 -17.59
CA ALA A 309 -6.44 -13.85 -16.14
C ALA A 309 -7.41 -12.77 -15.64
N LEU A 310 -7.61 -11.68 -16.39
CA LEU A 310 -8.47 -10.55 -16.00
C LEU A 310 -9.91 -10.96 -15.63
N PRO A 311 -10.61 -11.82 -16.40
CA PRO A 311 -11.91 -12.35 -16.02
C PRO A 311 -11.90 -13.06 -14.66
N HIS A 312 -10.89 -13.89 -14.38
CA HIS A 312 -10.75 -14.63 -13.12
C HIS A 312 -10.48 -13.70 -11.93
N VAL A 313 -9.61 -12.71 -12.12
CA VAL A 313 -9.33 -11.68 -11.10
C VAL A 313 -10.59 -10.87 -10.79
N ASN A 314 -11.34 -10.44 -11.80
CA ASN A 314 -12.60 -9.73 -11.60
C ASN A 314 -13.66 -10.62 -10.93
N GLY A 315 -13.74 -11.90 -11.30
CA GLY A 315 -14.60 -12.89 -10.62
C GLY A 315 -14.25 -13.03 -9.14
N ALA A 316 -12.96 -13.17 -8.80
CA ALA A 316 -12.48 -13.30 -7.43
C ALA A 316 -12.73 -12.03 -6.60
N LEU A 317 -12.49 -10.84 -7.17
CA LEU A 317 -12.81 -9.57 -6.54
C LEU A 317 -14.30 -9.45 -6.23
N ASN A 318 -15.15 -9.83 -7.19
CA ASN A 318 -16.59 -9.78 -7.01
C ASN A 318 -17.08 -10.78 -5.94
N ALA A 319 -16.45 -11.96 -5.84
CA ALA A 319 -16.70 -12.94 -4.78
C ALA A 319 -16.34 -12.38 -3.40
N ALA A 320 -15.17 -11.75 -3.30
CA ALA A 320 -14.71 -11.10 -2.07
C ALA A 320 -15.65 -9.97 -1.64
N ILE A 321 -16.14 -9.15 -2.59
CA ILE A 321 -17.12 -8.09 -2.32
C ILE A 321 -18.42 -8.70 -1.78
N ALA A 322 -18.96 -9.74 -2.42
CA ALA A 322 -20.18 -10.41 -1.97
C ALA A 322 -20.02 -10.94 -0.52
N ALA A 323 -18.91 -11.63 -0.23
CA ALA A 323 -18.61 -12.15 1.10
C ALA A 323 -18.49 -11.02 2.14
N LEU A 324 -17.81 -9.92 1.80
CA LEU A 324 -17.68 -8.76 2.69
C LEU A 324 -19.03 -8.08 2.96
N LEU A 325 -19.90 -7.98 1.96
CA LEU A 325 -21.25 -7.40 2.12
C LEU A 325 -22.13 -8.27 3.04
N ILE A 326 -22.07 -9.60 2.90
CA ILE A 326 -22.76 -10.53 3.79
C ILE A 326 -22.21 -10.41 5.21
N ALA A 327 -20.89 -10.46 5.38
CA ALA A 327 -20.24 -10.34 6.68
C ALA A 327 -20.53 -8.98 7.35
N ALA A 328 -20.55 -7.89 6.56
CA ALA A 328 -20.88 -6.55 7.05
C ALA A 328 -22.34 -6.47 7.52
N PHE A 329 -23.26 -7.13 6.82
CA PHE A 329 -24.67 -7.22 7.20
C PHE A 329 -24.87 -8.02 8.50
N VAL A 330 -24.20 -9.16 8.63
CA VAL A 330 -24.19 -9.96 9.87
C VAL A 330 -23.60 -9.14 11.02
N ALA A 331 -22.48 -8.45 10.81
CA ALA A 331 -21.84 -7.62 11.83
C ALA A 331 -22.74 -6.51 12.36
N ILE A 332 -23.52 -5.84 11.48
CA ILE A 332 -24.43 -4.77 11.93
C ILE A 332 -25.67 -5.33 12.64
N ARG A 333 -26.17 -6.51 12.23
CA ARG A 333 -27.27 -7.22 12.92
C ARG A 333 -26.90 -7.60 14.35
N HIS A 334 -25.64 -7.98 14.58
CA HIS A 334 -25.09 -8.24 15.91
C HIS A 334 -24.59 -6.99 16.66
N GLY A 335 -24.90 -5.78 16.18
CA GLY A 335 -24.50 -4.54 16.83
C GLY A 335 -22.99 -4.22 16.79
N ARG A 336 -22.17 -5.00 16.07
CA ARG A 336 -20.71 -4.83 15.96
C ARG A 336 -20.36 -3.71 14.98
N ARG A 337 -20.72 -2.46 15.30
CA ARG A 337 -20.57 -1.27 14.42
C ARG A 337 -19.15 -1.04 13.91
N GLY A 338 -18.14 -1.24 14.75
CA GLY A 338 -16.74 -1.05 14.37
C GLY A 338 -16.24 -2.09 13.35
N LEU A 339 -16.72 -3.33 13.43
CA LEU A 339 -16.44 -4.37 12.44
C LEU A 339 -17.19 -4.09 11.13
N HIS A 340 -18.49 -3.78 11.22
CA HIS A 340 -19.28 -3.37 10.06
C HIS A 340 -18.61 -2.24 9.27
N ARG A 341 -18.14 -1.19 9.96
CA ARG A 341 -17.43 -0.07 9.32
C ARG A 341 -16.18 -0.53 8.54
N ARG A 342 -15.36 -1.40 9.14
CA ARG A 342 -14.15 -1.92 8.47
C ARG A 342 -14.51 -2.75 7.24
N LEU A 343 -15.46 -3.67 7.37
CA LEU A 343 -15.92 -4.53 6.27
C LEU A 343 -16.54 -3.72 5.12
N MET A 344 -17.37 -2.72 5.42
CA MET A 344 -17.96 -1.85 4.40
C MET A 344 -16.91 -1.00 3.67
N LEU A 345 -15.92 -0.44 4.39
CA LEU A 345 -14.83 0.30 3.76
C LEU A 345 -13.98 -0.60 2.85
N SER A 346 -13.70 -1.83 3.29
CA SER A 346 -13.03 -2.83 2.45
C SER A 346 -13.86 -3.17 1.21
N ALA A 347 -15.17 -3.38 1.35
CA ALA A 347 -16.06 -3.70 0.23
C ALA A 347 -16.14 -2.55 -0.79
N VAL A 348 -16.23 -1.29 -0.34
CA VAL A 348 -16.21 -0.13 -1.25
C VAL A 348 -14.86 -0.02 -1.96
N SER A 349 -13.76 -0.25 -1.22
CA SER A 349 -12.41 -0.16 -1.79
C SER A 349 -12.19 -1.23 -2.86
N LEU A 350 -12.52 -2.49 -2.56
CA LEU A 350 -12.48 -3.58 -3.54
C LEU A 350 -13.46 -3.35 -4.69
N GLY A 351 -14.66 -2.84 -4.43
CA GLY A 351 -15.63 -2.47 -5.46
C GLY A 351 -15.11 -1.40 -6.42
N THR A 352 -14.34 -0.43 -5.92
CA THR A 352 -13.70 0.59 -6.76
C THR A 352 -12.63 -0.03 -7.65
N VAL A 353 -11.80 -0.93 -7.10
CA VAL A 353 -10.79 -1.67 -7.87
C VAL A 353 -11.46 -2.57 -8.92
N PHE A 354 -12.52 -3.28 -8.55
CA PHE A 354 -13.31 -4.11 -9.45
C PHE A 354 -13.88 -3.31 -10.62
N VAL A 355 -14.53 -2.16 -10.37
CA VAL A 355 -15.07 -1.32 -11.45
C VAL A 355 -13.95 -0.81 -12.36
N ALA A 356 -12.82 -0.36 -11.80
CA ALA A 356 -11.68 0.09 -12.59
C ALA A 356 -11.12 -1.03 -13.48
N LEU A 357 -10.89 -2.22 -12.92
CA LEU A 357 -10.41 -3.38 -13.66
C LEU A 357 -11.43 -3.89 -14.67
N TYR A 358 -12.73 -3.83 -14.37
CA TYR A 358 -13.79 -4.20 -15.30
C TYR A 358 -13.86 -3.26 -16.51
N VAL A 359 -13.72 -1.95 -16.28
CA VAL A 359 -13.65 -0.95 -17.37
C VAL A 359 -12.41 -1.19 -18.22
N VAL A 360 -11.25 -1.42 -17.59
CA VAL A 360 -10.00 -1.75 -18.30
C VAL A 360 -10.16 -3.04 -19.10
N GLN A 361 -10.70 -4.10 -18.50
CA GLN A 361 -10.97 -5.37 -19.20
C GLN A 361 -11.88 -5.15 -20.41
N THR A 362 -12.97 -4.40 -20.25
CA THR A 362 -13.93 -4.14 -21.34
C THR A 362 -13.30 -3.30 -22.46
N ALA A 363 -12.48 -2.31 -22.10
CA ALA A 363 -11.76 -1.49 -23.08
C ALA A 363 -10.71 -2.30 -23.87
N LEU A 364 -10.05 -3.27 -23.22
CA LEU A 364 -8.98 -4.07 -23.84
C LEU A 364 -9.49 -5.31 -24.60
N LEU A 365 -10.57 -5.94 -24.14
CA LEU A 365 -11.08 -7.21 -24.65
C LEU A 365 -12.37 -7.08 -25.47
N GLY A 366 -13.02 -5.90 -25.43
CA GLY A 366 -14.34 -5.69 -26.01
C GLY A 366 -15.45 -6.45 -25.27
N HIS A 367 -16.67 -6.36 -25.78
CA HIS A 367 -17.81 -7.09 -25.24
C HIS A 367 -17.85 -8.52 -25.76
N GLN A 368 -17.73 -9.48 -24.85
CA GLN A 368 -17.88 -10.90 -25.13
C GLN A 368 -19.37 -11.21 -25.42
N ARG A 369 -19.67 -11.83 -26.57
CA ARG A 369 -21.03 -12.29 -26.91
C ARG A 369 -21.21 -13.74 -26.44
N PHE A 370 -22.33 -14.03 -25.78
CA PHE A 370 -22.71 -15.40 -25.42
C PHE A 370 -23.32 -16.11 -26.65
N PRO A 371 -22.69 -17.18 -27.19
CA PRO A 371 -23.14 -17.86 -28.41
C PRO A 371 -24.34 -18.79 -28.16
N GLY A 372 -25.02 -19.22 -29.23
CA GLY A 372 -26.21 -20.10 -29.20
C GLY A 372 -27.53 -19.34 -29.28
N ASP A 373 -28.66 -20.01 -29.56
CA ASP A 373 -30.02 -19.42 -29.60
C ASP A 373 -31.00 -20.13 -28.63
N ASP A 374 -30.46 -20.72 -27.56
CA ASP A 374 -31.22 -21.52 -26.60
C ASP A 374 -31.74 -20.71 -25.41
N TRP A 375 -32.51 -21.38 -24.55
CA TRP A 375 -33.07 -20.77 -23.33
C TRP A 375 -31.97 -20.31 -22.35
N VAL A 376 -30.78 -20.91 -22.39
CA VAL A 376 -29.63 -20.55 -21.55
C VAL A 376 -29.12 -19.17 -21.93
N ARG A 377 -28.98 -18.86 -23.22
CA ARG A 377 -28.65 -17.50 -23.66
C ARG A 377 -29.71 -16.49 -23.23
N THR A 378 -30.99 -16.84 -23.32
CA THR A 378 -32.09 -15.94 -22.91
C THR A 378 -31.99 -15.60 -21.42
N LEU A 379 -31.80 -16.62 -20.56
CA LEU A 379 -31.58 -16.43 -19.13
C LEU A 379 -30.34 -15.57 -18.86
N PHE A 380 -29.23 -15.85 -19.53
CA PHE A 380 -28.00 -15.08 -19.41
C PHE A 380 -28.20 -13.61 -19.76
N LEU A 381 -28.88 -13.31 -20.88
CA LEU A 381 -29.13 -11.93 -21.32
C LEU A 381 -30.07 -11.18 -20.37
N VAL A 382 -31.08 -11.86 -19.82
CA VAL A 382 -31.96 -11.28 -18.80
C VAL A 382 -31.13 -10.92 -17.55
N VAL A 383 -30.34 -11.86 -17.02
CA VAL A 383 -29.49 -11.59 -15.85
C VAL A 383 -28.44 -10.53 -16.13
N LEU A 384 -27.81 -10.55 -17.31
CA LEU A 384 -26.81 -9.57 -17.71
C LEU A 384 -27.42 -8.17 -17.81
N SER A 385 -28.58 -8.02 -18.45
CA SER A 385 -29.25 -6.73 -18.61
C SER A 385 -29.67 -6.12 -17.27
N THR A 386 -30.29 -6.92 -16.39
CA THR A 386 -30.67 -6.46 -15.05
C THR A 386 -29.44 -6.17 -14.19
N HIS A 387 -28.40 -7.00 -14.26
CA HIS A 387 -27.13 -6.78 -13.57
C HIS A 387 -26.48 -5.46 -13.99
N THR A 388 -26.32 -5.21 -15.29
CA THR A 388 -25.65 -4.00 -15.80
C THR A 388 -26.42 -2.75 -15.41
N ALA A 389 -27.75 -2.74 -15.56
CA ALA A 389 -28.58 -1.59 -15.18
C ALA A 389 -28.47 -1.29 -13.67
N LEU A 390 -28.55 -2.33 -12.83
CA LEU A 390 -28.45 -2.18 -11.38
C LEU A 390 -27.02 -1.86 -10.90
N ALA A 391 -25.99 -2.34 -11.60
CA ALA A 391 -24.60 -2.02 -11.32
C ALA A 391 -24.31 -0.53 -11.56
N VAL A 392 -24.89 0.08 -12.60
CA VAL A 392 -24.80 1.53 -12.82
C VAL A 392 -25.57 2.29 -11.73
N ALA A 393 -26.78 1.84 -11.38
CA ALA A 393 -27.61 2.50 -10.38
C ALA A 393 -27.03 2.44 -8.96
N VAL A 394 -26.29 1.37 -8.61
CA VAL A 394 -25.79 1.17 -7.24
C VAL A 394 -24.59 2.06 -6.90
N VAL A 395 -23.76 2.44 -7.89
CA VAL A 395 -22.57 3.28 -7.68
C VAL A 395 -22.90 4.62 -7.00
N PRO A 396 -23.83 5.46 -7.51
CA PRO A 396 -24.17 6.72 -6.86
C PRO A 396 -24.84 6.51 -5.49
N LEU A 397 -25.62 5.43 -5.32
CA LEU A 397 -26.25 5.09 -4.04
C LEU A 397 -25.21 4.74 -2.96
N VAL A 398 -24.22 3.93 -3.31
CA VAL A 398 -23.12 3.54 -2.41
C VAL A 398 -22.24 4.74 -2.09
N ALA A 399 -21.89 5.56 -3.08
CA ALA A 399 -21.12 6.78 -2.87
C ALA A 399 -21.84 7.74 -1.91
N ARG A 400 -23.14 7.95 -2.10
CA ARG A 400 -23.96 8.79 -1.22
C ARG A 400 -24.08 8.18 0.18
N ALA A 401 -24.31 6.87 0.29
CA ALA A 401 -24.38 6.18 1.57
C ALA A 401 -23.07 6.30 2.36
N LEU A 402 -21.92 6.16 1.70
CA LEU A 402 -20.61 6.33 2.30
C LEU A 402 -20.39 7.78 2.74
N GLN A 403 -20.72 8.76 1.90
CA GLN A 403 -20.61 10.19 2.23
C GLN A 403 -21.43 10.54 3.49
N LEU A 404 -22.66 10.03 3.60
CA LEU A 404 -23.51 10.25 4.76
C LEU A 404 -22.94 9.59 6.03
N ALA A 405 -22.39 8.38 5.91
CA ALA A 405 -21.76 7.67 7.02
C ALA A 405 -20.51 8.42 7.54
N LEU A 406 -19.68 8.94 6.63
CA LEU A 406 -18.48 9.72 6.99
C LEU A 406 -18.81 11.06 7.65
N ARG A 407 -19.97 11.65 7.31
CA ARG A 407 -20.49 12.88 7.93
C ARG A 407 -21.31 12.64 9.20
N GLY A 408 -21.41 11.40 9.68
CA GLY A 408 -22.20 11.05 10.87
C GLY A 408 -23.73 11.17 10.71
N ARG A 409 -24.23 11.35 9.48
CA ARG A 409 -25.68 11.47 9.17
C ARG A 409 -26.36 10.11 9.09
N PHE A 410 -26.38 9.36 10.19
CA PHE A 410 -26.80 7.95 10.22
C PHE A 410 -28.29 7.72 9.91
N ALA A 411 -29.17 8.69 10.21
CA ALA A 411 -30.59 8.58 9.89
C ALA A 411 -30.84 8.53 8.38
N GLU A 412 -30.22 9.43 7.63
CA GLU A 412 -30.29 9.47 6.17
C GLU A 412 -29.54 8.32 5.52
N HIS A 413 -28.37 7.96 6.06
CA HIS A 413 -27.64 6.77 5.63
C HIS A 413 -28.55 5.53 5.66
N ARG A 414 -29.30 5.32 6.75
CA ARG A 414 -30.25 4.20 6.86
C ARG A 414 -31.36 4.23 5.81
N ARG A 415 -31.87 5.42 5.43
CA ARG A 415 -32.91 5.53 4.40
C ARG A 415 -32.38 5.06 3.04
N ILE A 416 -31.16 5.46 2.67
CA ILE A 416 -30.55 5.09 1.39
C ILE A 416 -30.13 3.62 1.38
N VAL A 417 -29.50 3.14 2.46
CA VAL A 417 -28.98 1.77 2.52
C VAL A 417 -30.08 0.70 2.42
N ARG A 418 -31.32 1.01 2.82
CA ARG A 418 -32.48 0.11 2.60
C ARG A 418 -32.66 -0.27 1.13
N PHE A 419 -32.30 0.61 0.21
CA PHE A 419 -32.34 0.35 -1.23
C PHE A 419 -30.97 -0.03 -1.77
N ALA A 420 -29.90 0.65 -1.34
CA ALA A 420 -28.56 0.42 -1.86
C ALA A 420 -28.03 -0.99 -1.56
N TYR A 421 -28.28 -1.53 -0.36
CA TYR A 421 -27.74 -2.83 0.04
C TYR A 421 -28.34 -4.01 -0.76
N PRO A 422 -29.68 -4.16 -0.89
CA PRO A 422 -30.26 -5.22 -1.71
C PRO A 422 -29.79 -5.18 -3.17
N ILE A 423 -29.69 -3.99 -3.76
CA ILE A 423 -29.18 -3.81 -5.12
C ILE A 423 -27.71 -4.25 -5.20
N TRP A 424 -26.88 -3.83 -4.24
CA TRP A 424 -25.45 -4.13 -4.28
C TRP A 424 -25.15 -5.62 -4.11
N ILE A 425 -25.84 -6.29 -3.18
CA ILE A 425 -25.66 -7.73 -3.02
C ILE A 425 -26.19 -8.50 -4.22
N TYR A 426 -27.30 -8.06 -4.82
CA TYR A 426 -27.80 -8.64 -6.08
C TYR A 426 -26.75 -8.54 -7.19
N VAL A 427 -26.20 -7.34 -7.42
CA VAL A 427 -25.15 -7.11 -8.44
C VAL A 427 -23.92 -7.97 -8.15
N ALA A 428 -23.47 -8.04 -6.90
CA ALA A 428 -22.31 -8.86 -6.55
C ALA A 428 -22.53 -10.35 -6.85
N LEU A 429 -23.68 -10.91 -6.47
CA LEU A 429 -24.02 -12.32 -6.72
C LEU A 429 -24.26 -12.63 -8.20
N THR A 430 -25.00 -11.77 -8.90
CA THR A 430 -25.25 -11.95 -10.34
C THR A 430 -23.99 -11.77 -11.18
N GLY A 431 -23.02 -10.96 -10.74
CA GLY A 431 -21.72 -10.88 -11.41
C GLY A 431 -20.90 -12.17 -11.27
N LEU A 432 -21.07 -12.94 -10.18
CA LEU A 432 -20.50 -14.30 -10.07
C LEU A 432 -21.18 -15.27 -11.02
N PHE A 433 -22.50 -15.18 -11.16
CA PHE A 433 -23.25 -15.97 -12.12
C PHE A 433 -22.81 -15.68 -13.56
N ILE A 434 -22.69 -14.40 -13.95
CA ILE A 434 -22.23 -13.99 -15.28
C ILE A 434 -20.81 -14.47 -15.53
N TYR A 435 -19.91 -14.35 -14.54
CA TYR A 435 -18.56 -14.90 -14.60
C TYR A 435 -18.58 -16.41 -14.83
N TRP A 436 -19.36 -17.15 -14.03
CA TRP A 436 -19.44 -18.61 -14.14
C TRP A 436 -19.98 -19.05 -15.51
N MET A 437 -21.05 -18.39 -15.97
CA MET A 437 -21.65 -18.62 -17.28
C MET A 437 -20.65 -18.42 -18.42
N ASN A 438 -19.91 -17.31 -18.39
CA ASN A 438 -18.96 -16.97 -19.45
C ASN A 438 -17.73 -17.88 -19.51
N ASN A 439 -17.30 -18.46 -18.39
CA ASN A 439 -16.04 -19.20 -18.29
C ASN A 439 -16.22 -20.72 -18.21
N PHE A 440 -17.38 -21.25 -17.80
CA PHE A 440 -17.55 -22.69 -17.57
C PHE A 440 -18.72 -23.33 -18.31
N VAL A 441 -19.69 -22.54 -18.78
CA VAL A 441 -20.89 -23.07 -19.45
C VAL A 441 -20.95 -22.68 -20.93
N ARG A 442 -20.28 -21.59 -21.29
CA ARG A 442 -20.21 -21.14 -22.67
C ARG A 442 -19.65 -22.27 -23.58
N PRO A 443 -20.33 -22.61 -24.68
CA PRO A 443 -19.80 -23.56 -25.67
C PRO A 443 -18.48 -23.08 -26.25
N GLY A 444 -17.42 -23.88 -26.11
CA GLY A 444 -16.07 -23.60 -26.60
C GLY A 444 -15.22 -22.67 -25.72
N ALA A 445 -15.59 -22.50 -24.44
CA ALA A 445 -14.77 -21.86 -23.41
C ALA A 445 -13.82 -22.86 -22.71
#